data_AF-A0A7Y5N5V0-F1
#
_entry.id   AF-A0A7Y5N5V0-F1
#
_cell.length_a   1.000
_cell.length_b   1.000
_cell.length_c   1.000
_cell.angle_alpha   90.00
_cell.angle_beta   90.00
_cell.angle_gamma   90.00
#
_symmetry.space_group_name_H-M   'P 1'
#
loop_
_entity.id
_entity.type
_entity.pdbx_description
1 polymer ?
#
loop_
_entity_poly.entity_id
_entity_poly.type
_entity_poly.pdbx_seq_one_letter_code
_entity_poly.pdbx_strand_id
1 'polypeptide(L)'
;TSDDWAEQLAELSLTAAMSTYVLGTDDPDVLRRFAGEVAPAVRELVDAERARRAVEPEATPASTGSATSVPSRVPAATSRGPLTVRATADSPRLGAAMPWREDDRPVAPRPTNAVYTPAEQAVPQHLVDVHDHLRGELAQLRDIVGQVRRGALSTGAARSVINTMAMRQNNWTLGAYCETYCRLVTGHHTLEDRSIFVHLRRAEPDLGDVIDRLEQEHHVIADVLEQVDEALVGLVGTDGYGSAGEGALDEVERALDLLTDTLLSHLAYEERELLHPLARNGFG
;
A
#
# COMPACT_ATOMS: atom_id res chain seq x y z
N THR A 1 1.95 24.94 -12.79
CA THR A 1 3.19 25.70 -12.50
C THR A 1 3.84 25.12 -11.25
N SER A 2 4.98 25.64 -10.78
CA SER A 2 5.55 25.20 -9.49
C SER A 2 4.56 25.45 -8.33
N ASP A 3 3.79 26.55 -8.41
CA ASP A 3 2.76 26.91 -7.43
C ASP A 3 1.58 25.94 -7.47
N ASP A 4 1.01 25.64 -8.66
CA ASP A 4 -0.10 24.68 -8.77
C ASP A 4 0.31 23.29 -8.22
N TRP A 5 1.57 22.90 -8.43
CA TRP A 5 2.09 21.63 -7.93
C TRP A 5 2.22 21.64 -6.41
N ALA A 6 2.70 22.76 -5.84
CA ALA A 6 2.79 22.92 -4.40
C ALA A 6 1.41 22.91 -3.72
N GLU A 7 0.41 23.56 -4.32
CA GLU A 7 -0.98 23.57 -3.81
C GLU A 7 -1.57 22.16 -3.77
N GLN A 8 -1.42 21.38 -4.84
CA GLN A 8 -1.91 20.00 -4.89
C GLN A 8 -1.26 19.10 -3.84
N LEU A 9 0.06 19.20 -3.65
CA LEU A 9 0.76 18.40 -2.65
C LEU A 9 0.44 18.86 -1.21
N ALA A 10 0.21 20.16 -1.00
CA ALA A 10 -0.23 20.67 0.29
C ALA A 10 -1.63 20.17 0.64
N GLU A 11 -2.57 20.19 -0.30
CA GLU A 11 -3.92 19.64 -0.13
C GLU A 11 -3.87 18.16 0.28
N LEU A 12 -3.07 17.34 -0.41
CA LEU A 12 -2.89 15.92 -0.08
C LEU A 12 -2.33 15.73 1.34
N SER A 13 -1.34 16.54 1.71
CA SER A 13 -0.74 16.50 3.06
C SER A 13 -1.75 16.82 4.17
N LEU A 14 -2.71 17.70 3.89
CA LEU A 14 -3.69 18.22 4.85
C LEU A 14 -4.98 17.40 4.92
N THR A 15 -5.38 16.78 3.82
CA THR A 15 -6.66 16.05 3.69
C THR A 15 -6.47 14.53 3.81
N ALA A 16 -5.39 13.99 3.25
CA ALA A 16 -5.11 12.55 3.22
C ALA A 16 -3.99 12.12 4.18
N ALA A 17 -3.51 13.03 5.04
CA ALA A 17 -2.44 12.80 6.01
C ALA A 17 -1.13 12.22 5.42
N MET A 18 -0.88 12.47 4.14
CA MET A 18 0.34 12.04 3.45
C MET A 18 1.55 12.83 3.95
N SER A 19 2.65 12.13 4.23
CA SER A 19 3.87 12.73 4.79
C SER A 19 5.13 12.49 3.94
N THR A 20 5.06 11.58 2.96
CA THR A 20 6.19 11.20 2.11
C THR A 20 5.77 11.24 0.65
N TYR A 21 6.62 11.80 -0.20
CA TYR A 21 6.42 11.92 -1.65
C TYR A 21 7.68 11.45 -2.37
N VAL A 22 7.51 10.60 -3.39
CA VAL A 22 8.61 10.14 -4.25
C VAL A 22 8.46 10.79 -5.62
N LEU A 23 9.49 11.50 -6.06
CA LEU A 23 9.56 12.08 -7.40
C LEU A 23 10.27 11.12 -8.35
N GLY A 24 9.51 10.43 -9.20
CA GLY A 24 10.05 9.61 -10.29
C GLY A 24 10.36 10.45 -11.52
N THR A 25 11.61 10.88 -11.69
CA THR A 25 12.05 11.59 -12.90
C THR A 25 13.51 11.28 -13.21
N ASP A 26 13.83 11.16 -14.49
CA ASP A 26 15.18 11.11 -15.05
C ASP A 26 15.64 12.49 -15.58
N ASP A 27 14.78 13.50 -15.49
CA ASP A 27 15.06 14.88 -15.92
C ASP A 27 15.68 15.71 -14.76
N PRO A 28 16.95 16.15 -14.89
CA PRO A 28 17.61 16.94 -13.85
C PRO A 28 17.03 18.35 -13.65
N ASP A 29 16.35 18.92 -14.65
CA ASP A 29 15.65 20.21 -14.50
C ASP A 29 14.38 20.06 -13.65
N VAL A 30 13.66 18.95 -13.80
CA VAL A 30 12.48 18.63 -12.98
C VAL A 30 12.90 18.40 -11.53
N LEU A 31 13.98 17.65 -11.30
CA LEU A 31 14.52 17.42 -9.96
C LEU A 31 14.94 18.73 -9.27
N ARG A 32 15.64 19.62 -10.00
CA ARG A 32 16.04 20.93 -9.47
C ARG A 32 14.84 21.81 -9.11
N ARG A 33 13.83 21.86 -9.99
CA ARG A 33 12.60 22.64 -9.75
C ARG A 33 11.83 22.11 -8.55
N PHE A 34 11.68 20.79 -8.45
CA PHE A 34 11.00 20.18 -7.32
C PHE A 34 11.70 20.46 -5.99
N ALA A 35 13.02 20.26 -5.94
CA ALA A 35 13.80 20.48 -4.73
C ALA A 35 13.89 21.96 -4.32
N GLY A 36 14.02 22.87 -5.29
CA GLY A 36 14.24 24.29 -5.05
C GLY A 36 12.97 25.13 -4.87
N GLU A 37 11.88 24.77 -5.54
CA GLU A 37 10.67 25.60 -5.59
C GLU A 37 9.48 24.89 -4.95
N VAL A 38 9.20 23.64 -5.36
CA VAL A 38 7.95 22.96 -5.00
C VAL A 38 7.98 22.45 -3.57
N ALA A 39 9.00 21.67 -3.18
CA ALA A 39 9.06 21.07 -1.85
C ALA A 39 9.09 22.10 -0.70
N PRO A 40 9.80 23.25 -0.80
CA PRO A 40 9.68 24.34 0.17
C PRO A 40 8.27 24.94 0.23
N ALA A 41 7.66 25.26 -0.92
CA ALA A 41 6.33 25.86 -0.98
C ALA A 41 5.24 24.95 -0.36
N VAL A 42 5.32 23.63 -0.56
CA VAL A 42 4.43 22.67 0.10
C VAL A 42 4.51 22.77 1.62
N ARG A 43 5.72 22.84 2.19
CA ARG A 43 5.91 22.94 3.65
C ARG A 43 5.29 24.22 4.18
N GLU A 44 5.51 25.36 3.50
CA GLU A 44 4.93 26.64 3.89
C GLU A 44 3.40 26.62 3.89
N LEU A 45 2.79 26.06 2.84
CA LEU A 45 1.33 25.95 2.74
C LEU A 45 0.73 25.05 3.84
N VAL A 46 1.36 23.90 4.11
CA VAL A 46 0.92 22.97 5.15
C VAL A 46 1.07 23.58 6.54
N ASP A 47 2.20 24.24 6.82
CA ASP A 47 2.45 24.89 8.11
C ASP A 47 1.50 26.06 8.33
N ALA A 48 1.24 26.87 7.30
CA ALA A 48 0.26 27.96 7.36
C ALA A 48 -1.16 27.44 7.66
N GLU A 49 -1.58 26.35 7.03
CA GLU A 49 -2.90 25.77 7.26
C GLU A 49 -3.01 25.12 8.64
N ARG A 50 -1.99 24.39 9.09
CA ARG A 50 -1.94 23.83 10.44
C ARG A 50 -1.98 24.94 11.50
N ALA A 51 -1.28 26.04 11.27
CA ALA A 51 -1.34 27.22 12.14
C ALA A 51 -2.73 27.86 12.14
N ARG A 52 -3.40 27.98 10.98
CA ARG A 52 -4.79 28.47 10.90
C ARG A 52 -5.76 27.59 11.69
N ARG A 53 -5.71 26.27 11.50
CA ARG A 53 -6.56 25.31 12.23
C ARG A 53 -6.27 25.28 13.74
N ALA A 54 -5.05 25.61 14.16
CA ALA A 54 -4.70 25.72 15.58
C ALA A 54 -5.25 27.01 16.22
N VAL A 55 -5.58 28.04 15.44
CA VAL A 55 -6.13 29.32 15.90
C VAL A 55 -7.65 29.39 15.73
N GLU A 56 -8.23 28.62 14.80
CA GLU A 56 -9.68 28.50 14.66
C GLU A 56 -10.31 27.65 15.78
N PRO A 57 -11.23 28.20 16.59
CA PRO A 57 -11.98 27.41 17.55
C PRO A 57 -12.95 26.50 16.80
N GLU A 58 -12.88 25.19 17.07
CA GLU A 58 -13.90 24.22 16.66
C GLU A 58 -15.26 24.67 17.20
N ALA A 59 -16.15 25.13 16.31
CA ALA A 59 -17.50 25.56 16.67
C ALA A 59 -18.31 24.35 17.15
N THR A 60 -18.28 24.11 18.47
CA THR A 60 -19.10 23.08 19.13
C THR A 60 -20.32 23.75 19.77
N PRO A 61 -21.55 23.18 19.67
CA PRO A 61 -22.70 23.72 20.38
C PRO A 61 -22.51 23.58 21.89
N ALA A 62 -22.97 24.59 22.61
CA ALA A 62 -22.78 24.79 24.04
C ALA A 62 -23.15 23.59 24.91
N SER A 63 -22.26 23.26 25.86
CA SER A 63 -22.66 22.71 27.16
C SER A 63 -21.76 23.28 28.24
N THR A 64 -22.41 23.96 29.18
CA THR A 64 -21.89 24.63 30.37
C THR A 64 -21.23 23.65 31.34
N GLY A 65 -20.03 23.96 31.86
CA GLY A 65 -19.57 23.31 33.08
C GLY A 65 -18.08 23.43 33.41
N SER A 66 -17.77 24.45 34.22
CA SER A 66 -16.72 24.47 35.26
C SER A 66 -15.24 24.36 34.87
N ALA A 67 -14.52 25.45 35.16
CA ALA A 67 -13.08 25.56 35.12
C ALA A 67 -12.39 24.51 36.01
N THR A 68 -11.44 23.78 35.45
CA THR A 68 -10.36 23.15 36.23
C THR A 68 -9.06 23.32 35.45
N SER A 69 -8.05 23.80 36.16
CA SER A 69 -6.71 24.14 35.70
C SER A 69 -6.05 23.01 34.91
N VAL A 70 -5.62 23.31 33.68
CA VAL A 70 -4.80 22.43 32.84
C VAL A 70 -3.34 22.52 33.32
N PRO A 71 -2.70 21.44 33.77
CA PRO A 71 -1.24 21.41 33.79
C PRO A 71 -0.75 21.25 32.35
N SER A 72 0.18 22.13 31.97
CA SER A 72 0.92 22.09 30.72
C SER A 72 1.43 20.67 30.44
N ARG A 73 0.97 20.05 29.35
CA ARG A 73 1.40 18.70 28.96
C ARG A 73 1.82 18.71 27.50
N VAL A 74 3.14 18.66 27.28
CA VAL A 74 3.77 18.16 26.05
C VAL A 74 5.07 17.46 26.46
N PRO A 75 5.41 16.25 25.95
CA PRO A 75 4.54 15.21 25.42
C PRO A 75 4.76 13.83 26.09
N ALA A 76 3.78 12.94 25.91
CA ALA A 76 3.94 11.52 26.14
C ALA A 76 4.89 10.91 25.09
N ALA A 77 6.17 10.74 25.44
CA ALA A 77 7.17 10.11 24.58
C ALA A 77 7.95 8.99 25.28
N THR A 78 7.51 8.51 26.44
CA THR A 78 8.29 7.54 27.25
C THR A 78 7.53 6.28 27.65
N SER A 79 6.22 6.17 27.39
CA SER A 79 5.51 4.92 27.68
C SER A 79 5.86 3.87 26.62
N ARG A 80 6.71 2.91 27.00
CA ARG A 80 6.94 1.70 26.21
C ARG A 80 5.91 0.65 26.60
N GLY A 81 5.31 -0.01 25.63
CA GLY A 81 4.33 -1.08 25.83
C GLY A 81 4.59 -2.25 24.89
N PRO A 82 3.93 -3.40 25.09
CA PRO A 82 4.00 -4.51 24.14
C PRO A 82 3.52 -4.05 22.76
N LEU A 83 3.99 -4.72 21.71
CA LEU A 83 3.56 -4.44 20.34
C LEU A 83 2.03 -4.61 20.23
N THR A 84 1.33 -3.55 19.83
CA THR A 84 -0.13 -3.57 19.66
C THR A 84 -0.55 -3.82 18.22
N VAL A 85 0.32 -3.53 17.25
CA VAL A 85 0.11 -3.80 15.83
C VAL A 85 0.01 -5.33 15.63
N ARG A 86 -0.96 -5.77 14.84
CA ARG A 86 -1.20 -7.19 14.55
C ARG A 86 -1.17 -7.41 13.06
N ALA A 87 -0.57 -8.51 12.65
CA ALA A 87 -0.67 -8.99 11.29
C ALA A 87 -2.13 -9.32 10.95
N THR A 88 -2.54 -8.96 9.75
CA THR A 88 -3.81 -9.33 9.16
C THR A 88 -3.84 -10.84 8.91
N ALA A 89 -4.96 -11.46 9.24
CA ALA A 89 -5.10 -12.92 9.13
C ALA A 89 -5.16 -13.37 7.66
N ASP A 90 -4.72 -14.61 7.41
CA ASP A 90 -4.84 -15.24 6.11
C ASP A 90 -6.29 -15.32 5.63
N SER A 91 -6.47 -15.14 4.33
CA SER A 91 -7.77 -15.35 3.68
C SER A 91 -7.91 -16.80 3.21
N PRO A 92 -9.15 -17.34 3.18
CA PRO A 92 -9.39 -18.65 2.58
C PRO A 92 -8.95 -18.67 1.12
N ARG A 93 -8.28 -19.76 0.71
CA ARG A 93 -7.83 -19.94 -0.68
C ARG A 93 -9.02 -20.04 -1.64
N LEU A 94 -8.85 -19.43 -2.80
CA LEU A 94 -9.85 -19.40 -3.88
C LEU A 94 -9.50 -20.42 -4.97
N GLY A 95 -8.22 -20.56 -5.30
CA GLY A 95 -7.70 -21.45 -6.31
C GLY A 95 -7.27 -22.81 -5.76
N ALA A 96 -7.05 -23.75 -6.68
CA ALA A 96 -6.53 -25.09 -6.37
C ALA A 96 -4.99 -25.17 -6.36
N ALA A 97 -4.31 -24.16 -6.91
CA ALA A 97 -2.87 -24.14 -7.11
C ALA A 97 -2.22 -23.01 -6.30
N MET A 98 -1.11 -23.33 -5.64
CA MET A 98 -0.28 -22.39 -4.89
C MET A 98 1.16 -22.62 -5.31
N PRO A 99 1.89 -21.60 -5.81
CA PRO A 99 3.26 -21.79 -6.30
C PRO A 99 4.27 -22.14 -5.20
N TRP A 100 3.89 -22.04 -3.93
CA TRP A 100 4.72 -22.46 -2.82
C TRP A 100 3.95 -23.16 -1.70
N ARG A 101 4.70 -23.85 -0.85
CA ARG A 101 4.20 -24.43 0.40
C ARG A 101 4.46 -23.46 1.54
N GLU A 102 3.39 -23.08 2.24
CA GLU A 102 3.49 -22.14 3.35
C GLU A 102 4.17 -22.76 4.57
N ASP A 103 4.07 -24.09 4.75
CA ASP A 103 4.73 -24.84 5.82
C ASP A 103 6.26 -24.81 5.73
N ASP A 104 6.81 -24.52 4.55
CA ASP A 104 8.25 -24.46 4.30
C ASP A 104 8.86 -23.08 4.64
N ARG A 105 8.02 -22.11 5.04
CA ARG A 105 8.46 -20.75 5.36
C ARG A 105 9.30 -20.73 6.64
N PRO A 106 10.49 -20.10 6.63
CA PRO A 106 11.26 -19.87 7.84
C PRO A 106 10.50 -18.96 8.80
N VAL A 107 10.83 -19.02 10.09
CA VAL A 107 10.21 -18.19 11.12
C VAL A 107 11.32 -17.57 11.95
N ALA A 108 11.32 -16.25 12.05
CA ALA A 108 12.29 -15.53 12.86
C ALA A 108 11.98 -15.71 14.36
N PRO A 109 13.00 -15.76 15.23
CA PRO A 109 12.79 -15.80 16.68
C PRO A 109 11.97 -14.59 17.17
N ARG A 110 10.82 -14.84 17.80
CA ARG A 110 9.95 -13.77 18.32
C ARG A 110 10.35 -13.38 19.75
N PRO A 111 10.57 -12.10 20.04
CA PRO A 111 10.93 -11.67 21.38
C PRO A 111 9.72 -11.73 22.33
N THR A 112 9.84 -12.46 23.45
CA THR A 112 8.70 -12.72 24.37
C THR A 112 8.23 -11.49 25.16
N ASN A 113 9.13 -10.55 25.45
CA ASN A 113 8.86 -9.38 26.32
C ASN A 113 9.32 -8.06 25.69
N ALA A 114 9.30 -7.96 24.35
CA ALA A 114 9.66 -6.73 23.68
C ALA A 114 8.64 -5.62 23.96
N VAL A 115 9.15 -4.41 24.21
CA VAL A 115 8.35 -3.22 24.44
C VAL A 115 8.82 -2.08 23.55
N TYR A 116 7.87 -1.32 23.00
CA TYR A 116 8.07 -0.31 21.98
C TYR A 116 7.40 1.01 22.35
N THR A 117 8.02 2.12 21.97
CA THR A 117 7.40 3.46 22.01
C THR A 117 6.30 3.57 20.94
N PRO A 118 5.39 4.56 21.05
CA PRO A 118 4.41 4.81 19.99
C PRO A 118 5.04 5.08 18.62
N ALA A 119 6.19 5.78 18.58
CA ALA A 119 6.89 6.07 17.33
C ALA A 119 7.49 4.81 16.68
N GLU A 120 8.08 3.93 17.49
CA GLU A 120 8.58 2.63 17.04
C GLU A 120 7.43 1.75 16.49
N GLN A 121 6.24 1.80 17.11
CA GLN A 121 5.07 1.04 16.66
C GLN A 121 4.41 1.62 15.40
N ALA A 122 4.61 2.90 15.10
CA ALA A 122 4.07 3.52 13.89
C ALA A 122 4.69 2.94 12.60
N VAL A 123 5.92 2.44 12.66
CA VAL A 123 6.62 1.84 11.51
C VAL A 123 5.93 0.55 11.04
N PRO A 124 5.77 -0.50 11.86
CA PRO A 124 5.04 -1.69 11.44
C PRO A 124 3.56 -1.44 11.19
N GLN A 125 2.95 -0.43 11.84
CA GLN A 125 1.58 -0.01 11.50
C GLN A 125 1.52 0.50 10.06
N HIS A 126 2.51 1.29 9.62
CA HIS A 126 2.55 1.80 8.26
C HIS A 126 2.64 0.68 7.22
N LEU A 127 3.40 -0.40 7.50
CA LEU A 127 3.42 -1.58 6.64
C LEU A 127 2.02 -2.19 6.50
N VAL A 128 1.34 -2.44 7.63
CA VAL A 128 -0.03 -2.99 7.64
C VAL A 128 -1.00 -2.07 6.88
N ASP A 129 -0.89 -0.75 7.05
CA ASP A 129 -1.76 0.21 6.35
C ASP A 129 -1.56 0.14 4.81
N VAL A 130 -0.31 0.03 4.35
CA VAL A 130 0.00 -0.15 2.92
C VAL A 130 -0.55 -1.48 2.42
N HIS A 131 -0.37 -2.55 3.17
CA HIS A 131 -0.88 -3.87 2.79
C HIS A 131 -2.40 -3.91 2.76
N ASP A 132 -3.07 -3.33 3.74
CA ASP A 132 -4.53 -3.25 3.77
C ASP A 132 -5.08 -2.44 2.60
N HIS A 133 -4.35 -1.41 2.15
CA HIS A 133 -4.67 -0.73 0.90
C HIS A 133 -4.55 -1.67 -0.31
N LEU A 134 -3.45 -2.44 -0.43
CA LEU A 134 -3.28 -3.43 -1.51
C LEU A 134 -4.35 -4.52 -1.50
N ARG A 135 -4.78 -4.97 -0.31
CA ARG A 135 -5.90 -5.91 -0.13
C ARG A 135 -7.22 -5.32 -0.62
N GLY A 136 -7.48 -4.05 -0.28
CA GLY A 136 -8.66 -3.32 -0.72
C GLY A 136 -8.75 -3.19 -2.23
N GLU A 137 -7.66 -2.78 -2.89
CA GLU A 137 -7.61 -2.67 -4.35
C GLU A 137 -7.80 -4.02 -5.05
N LEU A 138 -7.18 -5.08 -4.52
CA LEU A 138 -7.38 -6.45 -5.03
C LEU A 138 -8.84 -6.89 -4.92
N ALA A 139 -9.48 -6.67 -3.76
CA ALA A 139 -10.88 -7.00 -3.57
C ALA A 139 -11.79 -6.24 -4.54
N GLN A 140 -11.48 -4.98 -4.80
CA GLN A 140 -12.23 -4.16 -5.74
C GLN A 140 -12.04 -4.63 -7.19
N LEU A 141 -10.82 -4.98 -7.59
CA LEU A 141 -10.54 -5.56 -8.90
C LEU A 141 -11.35 -6.84 -9.14
N ARG A 142 -11.34 -7.74 -8.16
CA ARG A 142 -12.11 -8.99 -8.21
C ARG A 142 -13.61 -8.75 -8.33
N ASP A 143 -14.15 -7.79 -7.58
CA ASP A 143 -15.58 -7.47 -7.67
C ASP A 143 -15.96 -6.97 -9.07
N ILE A 144 -15.14 -6.11 -9.68
CA ILE A 144 -15.38 -5.60 -11.03
C ILE A 144 -15.39 -6.73 -12.06
N VAL A 145 -14.41 -7.64 -12.01
CA VAL A 145 -14.38 -8.81 -12.90
C VAL A 145 -15.60 -9.72 -12.66
N GLY A 146 -15.97 -9.93 -11.40
CA GLY A 146 -17.19 -10.68 -11.06
C GLY A 146 -18.47 -10.03 -11.60
N GLN A 147 -18.55 -8.70 -11.61
CA GLN A 147 -19.68 -7.98 -12.21
C GLN A 147 -19.72 -8.16 -13.74
N VAL A 148 -18.57 -8.18 -14.41
CA VAL A 148 -18.47 -8.48 -15.84
C VAL A 148 -18.94 -9.90 -16.14
N ARG A 149 -18.48 -10.90 -15.38
CA ARG A 149 -18.88 -12.31 -15.54
C ARG A 149 -20.40 -12.50 -15.42
N ARG A 150 -21.03 -11.81 -14.47
CA ARG A 150 -22.48 -11.86 -14.25
C ARG A 150 -23.28 -11.04 -15.28
N GLY A 151 -22.62 -10.37 -16.22
CA GLY A 151 -23.25 -9.48 -17.21
C GLY A 151 -23.83 -8.20 -16.59
N ALA A 152 -23.53 -7.90 -15.34
CA ALA A 152 -23.98 -6.68 -14.65
C ALA A 152 -23.21 -5.43 -15.11
N LEU A 153 -22.00 -5.63 -15.65
CA LEU A 153 -21.14 -4.58 -16.18
C LEU A 153 -20.58 -5.02 -17.53
N SER A 154 -20.60 -4.13 -18.53
CA SER A 154 -19.92 -4.43 -19.80
C SER A 154 -18.40 -4.29 -19.62
N THR A 155 -17.61 -4.98 -20.45
CA THR A 155 -16.14 -4.86 -20.45
C THR A 155 -15.68 -3.40 -20.63
N GLY A 156 -16.36 -2.64 -21.50
CA GLY A 156 -16.09 -1.21 -21.69
C GLY A 156 -16.45 -0.35 -20.46
N ALA A 157 -17.56 -0.66 -19.78
CA ALA A 157 -17.94 0.04 -18.56
C ALA A 157 -17.01 -0.32 -17.39
N ALA A 158 -16.59 -1.58 -17.29
CA ALA A 158 -15.56 -2.03 -16.36
C ALA A 158 -14.30 -1.21 -16.55
N ARG A 159 -13.77 -1.13 -17.78
CA ARG A 159 -12.59 -0.31 -18.11
C ARG A 159 -12.74 1.17 -17.69
N SER A 160 -13.94 1.73 -17.81
CA SER A 160 -14.22 3.12 -17.41
C SER A 160 -14.24 3.31 -15.88
N VAL A 161 -14.92 2.44 -15.14
CA VAL A 161 -14.94 2.43 -13.65
C VAL A 161 -13.53 2.31 -13.11
N ILE A 162 -12.82 1.34 -13.68
CA ILE A 162 -11.42 1.02 -13.42
C ILE A 162 -10.51 2.25 -13.67
N ASN A 163 -10.62 2.91 -14.83
CA ASN A 163 -9.88 4.15 -15.11
C ASN A 163 -10.25 5.29 -14.16
N THR A 164 -11.51 5.39 -13.73
CA THR A 164 -11.98 6.44 -12.81
C THR A 164 -11.44 6.24 -11.38
N MET A 165 -11.30 4.98 -10.95
CA MET A 165 -10.63 4.64 -9.69
C MET A 165 -9.16 5.07 -9.71
N ALA A 166 -8.43 4.75 -10.79
CA ALA A 166 -7.05 5.20 -10.98
C ALA A 166 -6.92 6.74 -10.94
N MET A 167 -7.90 7.48 -11.48
CA MET A 167 -7.91 8.95 -11.46
C MET A 167 -8.19 9.54 -10.07
N ARG A 168 -9.07 8.93 -9.26
CA ARG A 168 -9.34 9.39 -7.88
C ARG A 168 -8.13 9.22 -6.94
N GLN A 169 -7.13 8.44 -7.35
CA GLN A 169 -5.92 8.15 -6.58
C GLN A 169 -4.73 9.07 -6.89
N ASN A 170 -4.90 10.13 -7.68
CA ASN A 170 -3.90 11.18 -7.94
C ASN A 170 -2.46 10.68 -8.21
N ASN A 171 -2.28 9.68 -9.09
CA ASN A 171 -0.95 9.24 -9.54
C ASN A 171 -0.92 8.78 -11.01
N TRP A 172 -0.60 9.74 -11.90
CA TRP A 172 -0.01 9.63 -13.26
C TRP A 172 -0.61 8.65 -14.31
N THR A 173 -0.24 8.94 -15.56
CA THR A 173 -1.02 8.81 -16.80
C THR A 173 -1.25 7.39 -17.34
N LEU A 174 -2.51 7.14 -17.71
CA LEU A 174 -3.07 6.20 -18.71
C LEU A 174 -2.40 4.83 -18.86
N GLY A 175 -3.02 3.84 -18.22
CA GLY A 175 -2.79 2.41 -18.38
C GLY A 175 -3.97 1.62 -17.84
N ALA A 176 -4.36 0.49 -18.43
CA ALA A 176 -5.53 -0.26 -18.03
C ALA A 176 -5.31 -0.88 -16.64
N TYR A 177 -5.78 -0.23 -15.57
CA TYR A 177 -5.66 -0.48 -14.12
C TYR A 177 -5.16 -1.80 -13.55
N CYS A 178 -5.33 -2.96 -14.18
CA CYS A 178 -4.50 -4.11 -13.80
C CYS A 178 -3.02 -3.75 -13.95
N GLU A 179 -2.64 -2.99 -14.97
CA GLU A 179 -1.32 -2.32 -15.09
C GLU A 179 -1.04 -1.37 -13.91
N THR A 180 -2.04 -0.65 -13.41
CA THR A 180 -1.87 0.25 -12.24
C THR A 180 -1.65 -0.55 -10.97
N TYR A 181 -2.46 -1.57 -10.72
CA TYR A 181 -2.33 -2.47 -9.57
C TYR A 181 -1.03 -3.27 -9.60
N CYS A 182 -0.69 -3.85 -10.76
CA CYS A 182 0.60 -4.53 -10.98
C CYS A 182 1.77 -3.58 -10.71
N ARG A 183 1.70 -2.33 -11.19
CA ARG A 183 2.71 -1.30 -10.90
C ARG A 183 2.79 -0.93 -9.42
N LEU A 184 1.67 -0.85 -8.71
CA LEU A 184 1.64 -0.57 -7.27
C LEU A 184 2.35 -1.68 -6.49
N VAL A 185 1.96 -2.94 -6.72
CA VAL A 185 2.59 -4.11 -6.07
C VAL A 185 4.07 -4.20 -6.44
N THR A 186 4.42 -4.01 -7.71
CA THR A 186 5.82 -4.02 -8.18
C THR A 186 6.65 -2.92 -7.52
N GLY A 187 6.10 -1.71 -7.39
CA GLY A 187 6.77 -0.57 -6.76
C GLY A 187 6.99 -0.78 -5.26
N HIS A 188 5.99 -1.36 -4.58
CA HIS A 188 6.06 -1.76 -3.18
C HIS A 188 7.16 -2.80 -2.93
N HIS A 189 7.12 -3.93 -3.63
CA HIS A 189 8.16 -4.96 -3.51
C HIS A 189 9.55 -4.45 -3.90
N THR A 190 9.64 -3.59 -4.92
CA THR A 190 10.92 -2.97 -5.31
C THR A 190 11.51 -2.12 -4.18
N LEU A 191 10.67 -1.36 -3.45
CA LEU A 191 11.11 -0.55 -2.33
C LEU A 191 11.60 -1.45 -1.18
N GLU A 192 10.90 -2.55 -0.93
CA GLU A 192 11.30 -3.54 0.06
C GLU A 192 12.65 -4.17 -0.29
N ASP A 193 12.75 -4.78 -1.45
CA ASP A 193 13.95 -5.47 -1.93
C ASP A 193 15.18 -4.56 -1.93
N ARG A 194 15.03 -3.33 -2.41
CA ARG A 194 16.17 -2.44 -2.66
C ARG A 194 16.52 -1.53 -1.49
N SER A 195 15.63 -1.39 -0.52
CA SER A 195 15.84 -0.49 0.63
C SER A 195 15.60 -1.19 1.96
N ILE A 196 14.37 -1.60 2.24
CA ILE A 196 13.96 -2.06 3.58
C ILE A 196 14.67 -3.36 3.93
N PHE A 197 14.67 -4.35 3.02
CA PHE A 197 15.32 -5.64 3.24
C PHE A 197 16.84 -5.52 3.32
N VAL A 198 17.45 -4.64 2.52
CA VAL A 198 18.88 -4.33 2.62
C VAL A 198 19.24 -3.76 3.99
N HIS A 199 18.40 -2.86 4.52
CA HIS A 199 18.58 -2.29 5.86
C HIS A 199 18.39 -3.34 6.96
N LEU A 200 17.27 -4.07 6.93
CA LEU A 200 16.95 -5.08 7.93
C LEU A 200 18.00 -6.21 7.98
N ARG A 201 18.50 -6.65 6.83
CA ARG A 201 19.56 -7.68 6.76
C ARG A 201 20.86 -7.23 7.43
N ARG A 202 21.16 -5.92 7.44
CA ARG A 202 22.33 -5.37 8.16
C ARG A 202 22.07 -5.22 9.65
N ALA A 203 20.85 -4.82 10.02
CA ALA A 203 20.49 -4.56 11.42
C ALA A 203 20.18 -5.84 12.22
N GLU A 204 19.65 -6.88 11.56
CA GLU A 204 19.16 -8.11 12.19
C GLU A 204 19.55 -9.36 11.38
N PRO A 205 20.77 -9.90 11.57
CA PRO A 205 21.29 -11.01 10.78
C PRO A 205 20.45 -12.30 10.83
N ASP A 206 19.77 -12.55 11.95
CA ASP A 206 18.92 -13.73 12.15
C ASP A 206 17.65 -13.72 11.27
N LEU A 207 17.35 -12.59 10.62
CA LEU A 207 16.23 -12.44 9.69
C LEU A 207 16.57 -12.87 8.25
N GLY A 208 17.83 -13.25 7.99
CA GLY A 208 18.33 -13.55 6.64
C GLY A 208 17.46 -14.53 5.85
N ASP A 209 17.13 -15.68 6.44
CA ASP A 209 16.32 -16.71 5.77
C ASP A 209 14.89 -16.24 5.47
N VAL A 210 14.31 -15.40 6.35
CA VAL A 210 12.98 -14.80 6.13
C VAL A 210 13.02 -13.82 4.98
N ILE A 211 14.03 -12.95 4.92
CA ILE A 211 14.19 -12.00 3.82
C ILE A 211 14.43 -12.74 2.50
N ASP A 212 15.31 -13.74 2.48
CA ASP A 212 15.55 -14.56 1.28
C ASP A 212 14.25 -15.21 0.79
N ARG A 213 13.40 -15.65 1.72
CA ARG A 213 12.08 -16.20 1.39
C ARG A 213 11.12 -15.16 0.82
N LEU A 214 11.07 -13.97 1.40
CA LEU A 214 10.22 -12.87 0.92
C LEU A 214 10.63 -12.42 -0.48
N GLU A 215 11.93 -12.22 -0.73
CA GLU A 215 12.49 -11.90 -2.06
C GLU A 215 12.12 -12.99 -3.10
N GLN A 216 12.19 -14.27 -2.73
CA GLN A 216 11.75 -15.36 -3.61
C GLN A 216 10.25 -15.30 -3.91
N GLU A 217 9.42 -15.00 -2.92
CA GLU A 217 7.97 -14.85 -3.12
C GLU A 217 7.65 -13.61 -3.99
N HIS A 218 8.42 -12.52 -3.89
CA HIS A 218 8.29 -11.36 -4.78
C HIS A 218 8.52 -11.71 -6.25
N HIS A 219 9.54 -12.52 -6.56
CA HIS A 219 9.78 -12.99 -7.92
C HIS A 219 8.61 -13.81 -8.48
N VAL A 220 8.07 -14.73 -7.67
CA VAL A 220 6.91 -15.53 -8.07
C VAL A 220 5.67 -14.65 -8.26
N ILE A 221 5.45 -13.66 -7.39
CA ILE A 221 4.33 -12.73 -7.54
C ILE A 221 4.49 -11.90 -8.82
N ALA A 222 5.70 -11.48 -9.18
CA ALA A 222 5.94 -10.80 -10.45
C ALA A 222 5.52 -11.68 -11.65
N ASP A 223 5.90 -12.97 -11.67
CA ASP A 223 5.48 -13.92 -12.71
C ASP A 223 3.95 -14.10 -12.75
N VAL A 224 3.26 -14.01 -11.60
CA VAL A 224 1.80 -14.11 -11.51
C VAL A 224 1.11 -12.83 -11.99
N LEU A 225 1.70 -11.65 -11.72
CA LEU A 225 1.23 -10.38 -12.26
C LEU A 225 1.33 -10.37 -13.80
N GLU A 226 2.40 -10.93 -14.37
CA GLU A 226 2.55 -11.11 -15.83
C GLU A 226 1.45 -12.00 -16.40
N GLN A 227 1.11 -13.12 -15.74
CA GLN A 227 0.00 -13.99 -16.16
C GLN A 227 -1.36 -13.28 -16.16
N VAL A 228 -1.60 -12.38 -15.19
CA VAL A 228 -2.82 -11.56 -15.16
C VAL A 228 -2.86 -10.60 -16.35
N ASP A 229 -1.73 -9.95 -16.68
CA ASP A 229 -1.63 -9.07 -17.85
C ASP A 229 -1.92 -9.83 -19.16
N GLU A 230 -1.28 -10.98 -19.35
CA GLU A 230 -1.49 -11.85 -20.51
C GLU A 230 -2.97 -12.27 -20.66
N ALA A 231 -3.62 -12.66 -19.56
CA ALA A 231 -5.03 -13.03 -19.55
C ALA A 231 -5.94 -11.86 -19.98
N LEU A 232 -5.64 -10.65 -19.51
CA LEU A 232 -6.41 -9.44 -19.85
C LEU A 232 -6.20 -9.02 -21.31
N VAL A 233 -4.96 -9.11 -21.81
CA VAL A 233 -4.66 -8.89 -23.23
C VAL A 233 -5.41 -9.91 -24.09
N GLY A 234 -5.44 -11.17 -23.67
CA GLY A 234 -6.22 -12.24 -24.31
C GLY A 234 -7.72 -11.93 -24.34
N LEU A 235 -8.29 -11.42 -23.24
CA LEU A 235 -9.69 -11.01 -23.17
C LEU A 235 -10.02 -9.87 -24.15
N VAL A 236 -9.15 -8.88 -24.28
CA VAL A 236 -9.35 -7.76 -25.22
C VAL A 236 -9.22 -8.20 -26.68
N GLY A 237 -8.34 -9.17 -26.97
CA GLY A 237 -8.14 -9.71 -28.32
C GLY A 237 -9.23 -10.69 -28.78
N THR A 238 -10.10 -11.15 -27.88
CA THR A 238 -11.13 -12.15 -28.16
C THR A 238 -12.49 -11.49 -28.44
N ASP A 239 -13.23 -12.01 -29.43
CA ASP A 239 -14.62 -11.61 -29.65
C ASP A 239 -15.45 -11.91 -28.38
N GLY A 240 -16.00 -10.88 -27.74
CA GLY A 240 -16.63 -10.96 -26.41
C GLY A 240 -17.97 -11.71 -26.34
N TYR A 241 -18.29 -12.57 -27.31
CA TYR A 241 -19.54 -13.31 -27.39
C TYR A 241 -19.32 -14.81 -27.58
N GLY A 242 -20.22 -15.61 -26.99
CA GLY A 242 -20.18 -17.08 -27.09
C GLY A 242 -19.04 -17.70 -26.28
N SER A 243 -18.73 -18.97 -26.58
CA SER A 243 -17.79 -19.77 -25.80
C SER A 243 -16.35 -19.22 -25.77
N ALA A 244 -15.96 -18.43 -26.77
CA ALA A 244 -14.64 -17.81 -26.82
C ALA A 244 -14.50 -16.69 -25.77
N GLY A 245 -15.48 -15.80 -25.68
CA GLY A 245 -15.52 -14.75 -24.66
C GLY A 245 -15.65 -15.30 -23.24
N GLU A 246 -16.45 -16.36 -23.06
CA GLU A 246 -16.55 -17.07 -21.77
C GLU A 246 -15.20 -17.68 -21.35
N GLY A 247 -14.50 -18.36 -22.27
CA GLY A 247 -13.19 -18.94 -21.99
C GLY A 247 -12.12 -17.89 -21.65
N ALA A 248 -12.17 -16.72 -22.28
CA ALA A 248 -11.25 -15.63 -21.97
C ALA A 248 -11.52 -15.00 -20.59
N LEU A 249 -12.80 -14.90 -20.17
CA LEU A 249 -13.15 -14.48 -18.81
C LEU A 249 -12.73 -15.52 -17.75
N ASP A 250 -12.86 -16.81 -18.05
CA ASP A 250 -12.38 -17.89 -17.18
C ASP A 250 -10.86 -17.84 -16.96
N GLU A 251 -10.10 -17.43 -17.98
CA GLU A 251 -8.65 -17.20 -17.88
C GLU A 251 -8.32 -16.07 -16.91
N VAL A 252 -8.98 -14.92 -17.07
CA VAL A 252 -8.78 -13.74 -16.22
C VAL A 252 -9.14 -14.06 -14.76
N GLU A 253 -10.25 -14.74 -14.51
CA GLU A 253 -10.63 -15.10 -13.14
C GLU A 253 -9.64 -16.07 -12.49
N ARG A 254 -9.17 -17.07 -13.23
CA ARG A 254 -8.17 -18.00 -12.70
C ARG A 254 -6.85 -17.32 -12.38
N ALA A 255 -6.39 -16.41 -13.24
CA ALA A 255 -5.19 -15.63 -12.99
C ALA A 255 -5.36 -14.71 -11.77
N LEU A 256 -6.53 -14.06 -11.62
CA LEU A 256 -6.84 -13.25 -10.45
C LEU A 256 -6.99 -14.05 -9.17
N ASP A 257 -7.56 -15.26 -9.20
CA ASP A 257 -7.61 -16.18 -8.06
C ASP A 257 -6.21 -16.56 -7.61
N LEU A 258 -5.32 -16.90 -8.56
CA LEU A 258 -3.93 -17.20 -8.26
C LEU A 258 -3.22 -15.98 -7.64
N LEU A 259 -3.36 -14.79 -8.23
CA LEU A 259 -2.80 -13.55 -7.68
C LEU A 259 -3.30 -13.28 -6.27
N THR A 260 -4.59 -13.51 -6.04
CA THR A 260 -5.23 -13.30 -4.73
C THR A 260 -4.64 -14.22 -3.69
N ASP A 261 -4.56 -15.51 -3.97
CA ASP A 261 -4.01 -16.48 -3.05
C ASP A 261 -2.51 -16.22 -2.78
N THR A 262 -1.72 -15.91 -3.82
CA THR A 262 -0.30 -15.59 -3.68
C THR A 262 -0.05 -14.34 -2.86
N LEU A 263 -0.71 -13.24 -3.21
CA LEU A 263 -0.40 -11.96 -2.60
C LEU A 263 -0.90 -11.91 -1.17
N LEU A 264 -2.13 -12.37 -0.88
CA LEU A 264 -2.66 -12.33 0.47
C LEU A 264 -1.86 -13.22 1.43
N SER A 265 -1.46 -14.40 0.97
CA SER A 265 -0.57 -15.30 1.73
C SER A 265 0.80 -14.66 2.00
N HIS A 266 1.35 -13.96 1.00
CA HIS A 266 2.64 -13.29 1.10
C HIS A 266 2.59 -12.13 2.11
N LEU A 267 1.64 -11.20 1.96
CA LEU A 267 1.50 -10.04 2.85
C LEU A 267 1.29 -10.46 4.32
N ALA A 268 0.50 -11.51 4.55
CA ALA A 268 0.28 -12.04 5.90
C ALA A 268 1.55 -12.69 6.49
N TYR A 269 2.35 -13.34 5.66
CA TYR A 269 3.65 -13.88 6.07
C TYR A 269 4.63 -12.77 6.43
N GLU A 270 4.77 -11.78 5.55
CA GLU A 270 5.63 -10.63 5.75
C GLU A 270 5.28 -9.88 7.03
N GLU A 271 4.02 -9.50 7.22
CA GLU A 271 3.60 -8.79 8.43
C GLU A 271 3.98 -9.58 9.67
N ARG A 272 3.57 -10.86 9.75
CA ARG A 272 3.85 -11.72 10.90
C ARG A 272 5.33 -11.78 11.28
N GLU A 273 6.24 -11.75 10.31
CA GLU A 273 7.67 -11.86 10.57
C GLU A 273 8.35 -10.49 10.75
N LEU A 274 7.87 -9.44 10.09
CA LEU A 274 8.53 -8.14 10.05
C LEU A 274 8.02 -7.11 11.07
N LEU A 275 6.86 -7.29 11.73
CA LEU A 275 6.38 -6.26 12.66
C LEU A 275 7.40 -5.94 13.77
N HIS A 276 7.99 -6.97 14.39
CA HIS A 276 8.97 -6.80 15.46
C HIS A 276 10.32 -6.25 14.98
N PRO A 277 10.92 -6.76 13.89
CA PRO A 277 12.10 -6.15 13.26
C PRO A 277 11.91 -4.67 12.90
N LEU A 278 10.79 -4.32 12.26
CA LEU A 278 10.50 -2.95 11.85
C LEU A 278 10.30 -2.02 13.05
N ALA A 279 9.62 -2.50 14.10
CA ALA A 279 9.48 -1.73 15.34
C ALA A 279 10.83 -1.40 16.01
N ARG A 280 11.87 -2.23 15.81
CA ARG A 280 13.20 -2.01 16.37
C ARG A 280 14.07 -1.12 15.49
N ASN A 281 14.01 -1.33 14.18
CA ASN A 281 15.03 -0.84 13.25
C ASN A 281 14.52 0.25 12.29
N GLY A 282 13.21 0.47 12.19
CA GLY A 282 12.64 1.37 11.17
C GLY A 282 12.78 0.80 9.76
N PHE A 283 12.54 1.66 8.75
CA PHE A 283 12.70 1.31 7.32
C PHE A 283 14.10 1.59 6.76
N GLY A 284 14.96 2.31 7.50
CA GLY A 284 16.29 2.76 7.05
C GLY A 284 16.59 4.19 7.45
#